data_AF-A0A7J9F009-F1
#
_entry.id   AF-A0A7J9F009-F1
#
_cell.length_a   1.000
_cell.length_b   1.000
_cell.length_c   1.000
_cell.angle_alpha   90.00
_cell.angle_beta   90.00
_cell.angle_gamma   90.00
#
_symmetry.space_group_name_H-M   'P 1'
#
loop_
_entity.id
_entity.type
_entity.pdbx_description
1 polymer ?
#
loop_
_entity_poly.entity_id
_entity_poly.type
_entity_poly.pdbx_seq_one_letter_code
_entity_poly.pdbx_strand_id
1 'polypeptide(L)'
;MAVRTSIQLISYSQELVDGQPLYVSSNCLPVKALKYEPAGHAFHNAALKLFGCEEDDTTEVDQKVGNDKEQVYMPSSDSYSSKGKKKSGADGKQQDHYALLGLSHLRYLATEDQIRKSYREAALRHHPDKLANLLLAEETEAAKQAKKDEIENHFKSIQEAYEILIDPIKRRIYDSTDEFDDEIPTECAPQDFFKVFGPAFMRNGRWSVTQPIPSLGDDSTSLKDVDNFYNFWYSFKSWREFPHADEYDLEQSESRDHKRWMERQNAKLSEKARKEEYARIRALVDNAYKRDPRILRRKEEEKAEKQRKKEAKVRAKQLQEEEAARAAEEERRRKEEEEKRAAEAALQHKKNKEKEKKLLRKERTRLRALSAPVLSQHLLDLSEEDVESLCMTLGFEQLRSLCDKMDNKEALERAKLIQDARGYNSNTEEKKIDDTNSSHQNGSVDSNGSILSSSSSEKKEKPWTKEEIELLRKGTQKYPKGTSRRWEVISEYIGTGRSVEEILKATKTVLLQKPDATKAFDSFLEKRKPAATIASPLSTREEVEGVSMPSRTENTTAKTSS
;
A
#
# COMPACT_ATOMS: atom_id res chain seq x y z
N MET A 1 -46.74 37.37 -51.24
CA MET A 1 -46.11 36.06 -50.97
C MET A 1 -45.50 36.11 -49.59
N ALA A 2 -45.72 35.05 -48.83
CA ALA A 2 -45.63 35.02 -47.38
C ALA A 2 -44.19 35.17 -46.87
N VAL A 3 -44.01 36.15 -45.98
CA VAL A 3 -43.01 36.12 -44.91
C VAL A 3 -43.64 35.36 -43.74
N ARG A 4 -42.95 34.33 -43.25
CA ARG A 4 -43.08 33.55 -41.99
C ARG A 4 -42.50 32.17 -42.29
N THR A 5 -41.67 31.50 -41.52
CA THR A 5 -41.38 31.40 -40.07
C THR A 5 -40.25 30.34 -40.00
N SER A 6 -39.39 30.14 -39.02
CA SER A 6 -39.28 30.52 -37.61
C SER A 6 -38.00 29.81 -37.15
N ILE A 7 -36.95 30.55 -36.80
CA ILE A 7 -35.83 29.96 -36.06
C ILE A 7 -36.35 29.80 -34.63
N GLN A 8 -36.63 28.56 -34.23
CA GLN A 8 -37.07 28.26 -32.86
C GLN A 8 -35.88 28.41 -31.91
N LEU A 9 -35.91 29.47 -31.11
CA LEU A 9 -34.98 29.68 -30.00
C LEU A 9 -35.35 28.77 -28.83
N ILE A 10 -34.33 28.12 -28.26
CA ILE A 10 -34.46 27.27 -27.08
C ILE A 10 -34.47 28.18 -25.85
N SER A 11 -35.61 28.78 -25.50
CA SER A 11 -36.03 28.96 -24.09
C SER A 11 -37.40 29.63 -23.98
N TYR A 12 -38.19 29.15 -23.02
CA TYR A 12 -39.42 29.78 -22.58
C TYR A 12 -39.11 30.62 -21.34
N SER A 13 -39.10 31.94 -21.48
CA SER A 13 -39.35 32.85 -20.36
C SER A 13 -40.07 34.08 -20.91
N GLN A 14 -41.21 34.43 -20.29
CA GLN A 14 -42.03 35.61 -20.63
C GLN A 14 -41.34 36.95 -20.29
N GLU A 15 -40.09 36.93 -19.84
CA GLU A 15 -39.37 38.12 -19.34
C GLU A 15 -38.54 38.84 -20.41
N LEU A 16 -38.43 38.29 -21.63
CA LEU A 16 -37.73 38.95 -22.73
C LEU A 16 -38.71 39.79 -23.56
N VAL A 17 -38.84 41.07 -23.20
CA VAL A 17 -39.57 42.06 -24.00
C VAL A 17 -38.63 42.60 -25.09
N ASP A 18 -39.08 42.57 -26.35
CA ASP A 18 -38.48 43.23 -27.52
C ASP A 18 -37.07 42.81 -27.99
N GLY A 19 -36.60 41.61 -27.63
CA GLY A 19 -35.41 41.02 -28.26
C GLY A 19 -34.09 41.77 -28.01
N GLN A 20 -34.07 42.68 -27.03
CA GLN A 20 -32.82 43.29 -26.57
C GLN A 20 -32.06 42.35 -25.62
N PRO A 21 -30.72 42.30 -25.68
CA PRO A 21 -29.91 41.47 -24.79
C PRO A 21 -30.04 41.96 -23.34
N LEU A 22 -30.58 41.10 -22.47
CA LEU A 22 -30.67 41.35 -21.03
C LEU A 22 -29.32 41.00 -20.38
N TYR A 23 -28.62 41.99 -19.86
CA TYR A 23 -27.40 41.77 -19.08
C TYR A 23 -27.76 41.59 -17.61
N VAL A 24 -27.72 40.35 -17.12
CA VAL A 24 -27.89 40.03 -15.69
C VAL A 24 -26.53 39.66 -15.12
N SER A 25 -26.01 40.47 -14.21
CA SER A 25 -24.85 40.12 -13.40
C SER A 25 -25.31 39.35 -12.17
N SER A 26 -24.89 38.09 -12.05
CA SER A 26 -25.03 37.29 -10.83
C SER A 26 -23.65 37.13 -10.17
N ASN A 27 -23.57 37.36 -8.86
CA ASN A 27 -22.33 37.23 -8.08
C ASN A 27 -22.04 35.78 -7.65
N CYS A 28 -22.58 34.79 -8.36
CA CYS A 28 -22.49 33.38 -8.01
C CYS A 28 -21.76 32.61 -9.13
N LEU A 29 -20.69 31.90 -8.77
CA LEU A 29 -19.97 30.98 -9.66
C LEU A 29 -20.93 29.95 -10.30
N PRO A 30 -20.77 29.59 -11.58
CA PRO A 30 -21.68 28.67 -12.24
C PRO A 30 -21.61 27.29 -11.60
N VAL A 31 -22.76 26.79 -11.15
CA VAL A 31 -22.92 25.41 -10.66
C VAL A 31 -22.68 24.45 -11.83
N LYS A 32 -21.65 23.61 -11.73
CA LYS A 32 -21.46 22.50 -12.68
C LYS A 32 -22.64 21.54 -12.57
N ALA A 33 -23.49 21.49 -13.60
CA ALA A 33 -24.52 20.48 -13.75
C ALA A 33 -23.86 19.12 -14.06
N LEU A 34 -23.58 18.33 -13.02
CA LEU A 34 -22.84 17.06 -13.09
C LEU A 34 -23.60 15.92 -13.83
N LYS A 35 -24.75 16.19 -14.45
CA LYS A 35 -25.62 15.15 -15.04
C LYS A 35 -26.14 15.46 -16.45
N TYR A 36 -25.72 16.59 -17.04
CA TYR A 36 -26.12 16.95 -18.41
C TYR A 36 -24.89 17.48 -19.14
N GLU A 37 -24.52 16.85 -20.25
CA GLU A 37 -23.55 17.42 -21.19
C GLU A 37 -24.25 18.51 -22.04
N PRO A 38 -23.65 19.70 -22.20
CA PRO A 38 -24.02 20.58 -23.29
C PRO A 38 -23.72 19.86 -24.61
N ALA A 39 -24.65 19.86 -25.55
CA ALA A 39 -24.49 19.19 -26.84
C ALA A 39 -23.20 19.68 -27.52
N GLY A 40 -22.19 18.80 -27.59
CA GLY A 40 -20.83 19.16 -28.00
C GLY A 40 -20.69 19.51 -29.47
N HIS A 41 -19.47 19.90 -29.88
CA HIS A 41 -19.13 20.25 -31.27
C HIS A 41 -19.55 19.16 -32.27
N ALA A 42 -19.51 17.89 -31.87
CA ALA A 42 -19.95 16.77 -32.70
C ALA A 42 -21.46 16.83 -33.03
N PHE A 43 -22.31 17.26 -32.09
CA PHE A 43 -23.74 17.42 -32.31
C PHE A 43 -24.03 18.65 -33.17
N HIS A 44 -23.30 19.74 -32.95
CA HIS A 44 -23.39 20.94 -33.79
C HIS A 44 -22.99 20.65 -35.25
N ASN A 45 -21.89 19.93 -35.47
CA ASN A 45 -21.46 19.51 -36.80
C ASN A 45 -22.44 18.54 -37.47
N ALA A 46 -23.02 17.61 -36.71
CA ALA A 46 -24.06 16.71 -37.23
C ALA A 46 -25.31 17.50 -37.66
N ALA A 47 -25.71 18.52 -36.90
CA ALA A 47 -26.82 19.40 -37.26
C ALA A 47 -26.50 20.23 -38.51
N LEU A 48 -25.29 20.80 -38.62
CA LEU A 48 -24.84 21.54 -39.81
C LEU A 48 -24.83 20.67 -41.07
N LYS A 49 -24.40 19.40 -40.96
CA LYS A 49 -24.50 18.41 -42.05
C LYS A 49 -25.94 18.09 -42.43
N LEU A 50 -26.83 17.93 -41.46
CA LEU A 50 -28.26 17.66 -41.69
C LEU A 50 -28.99 18.84 -42.36
N PHE A 51 -28.54 20.07 -42.12
CA PHE A 51 -29.08 21.28 -42.73
C PHE A 51 -28.33 21.73 -43.99
N GLY A 52 -27.37 20.94 -44.49
CA GLY A 52 -26.67 21.18 -45.76
C GLY A 52 -25.77 22.43 -45.77
N CYS A 53 -25.22 22.81 -44.60
CA CYS A 53 -24.47 24.06 -44.42
C CYS A 53 -22.94 23.91 -44.44
N GLU A 54 -22.37 22.74 -44.77
CA GLU A 54 -20.91 22.60 -44.99
C GLU A 54 -20.61 21.77 -46.25
N GLU A 55 -19.58 22.22 -46.99
CA GLU A 55 -18.99 21.53 -48.14
C GLU A 55 -18.08 20.38 -47.66
N ASP A 56 -18.15 19.26 -48.37
CA ASP A 56 -17.37 18.03 -48.13
C ASP A 56 -15.87 18.29 -48.27
N ASP A 57 -15.12 18.19 -47.16
CA ASP A 57 -13.71 17.80 -47.19
C ASP A 57 -13.59 16.39 -46.61
N THR A 58 -13.69 15.42 -47.51
CA THR A 58 -13.56 14.00 -47.23
C THR A 58 -12.09 13.60 -47.18
N THR A 59 -11.57 13.26 -46.00
CA THR A 59 -10.63 12.15 -45.82
C THR A 59 -10.69 11.60 -44.39
N GLU A 60 -11.59 10.64 -44.21
CA GLU A 60 -11.53 9.55 -43.22
C GLU A 60 -10.38 8.57 -43.61
N VAL A 61 -9.67 7.80 -42.79
CA VAL A 61 -9.65 7.36 -41.37
C VAL A 61 -8.31 6.59 -41.24
N ASP A 62 -7.56 6.62 -40.12
CA ASP A 62 -7.65 5.53 -39.14
C ASP A 62 -7.18 5.91 -37.73
N GLN A 63 -8.03 5.55 -36.75
CA GLN A 63 -7.89 5.84 -35.33
C GLN A 63 -7.13 4.73 -34.61
N LYS A 64 -6.25 5.13 -33.68
CA LYS A 64 -5.91 4.29 -32.52
C LYS A 64 -5.97 5.14 -31.26
N VAL A 65 -6.93 4.82 -30.41
CA VAL A 65 -7.19 5.46 -29.11
C VAL A 65 -6.15 5.01 -28.07
N GLY A 66 -5.70 5.97 -27.26
CA GLY A 66 -5.26 5.74 -25.89
C GLY A 66 -3.95 6.45 -25.51
N ASN A 67 -4.03 7.66 -24.95
CA ASN A 67 -3.78 7.91 -23.52
C ASN A 67 -3.89 9.42 -23.24
N ASP A 68 -4.62 9.80 -22.19
CA ASP A 68 -4.67 11.16 -21.67
C ASP A 68 -3.26 11.62 -21.27
N LYS A 69 -2.64 12.42 -22.14
CA LYS A 69 -1.61 13.38 -21.76
C LYS A 69 -2.21 14.75 -22.02
N GLU A 70 -2.27 15.55 -20.95
CA GLU A 70 -2.35 17.01 -21.01
C GLU A 70 -1.66 17.50 -22.30
N GLN A 71 -2.45 18.06 -23.22
CA GLN A 71 -1.93 18.83 -24.34
C GLN A 71 -1.22 20.04 -23.73
N VAL A 72 0.07 19.90 -23.47
CA VAL A 72 0.97 21.04 -23.46
C VAL A 72 0.94 21.56 -24.89
N TYR A 73 0.20 22.66 -25.09
CA TYR A 73 0.27 23.47 -26.28
C TYR A 73 1.74 23.88 -26.45
N MET A 74 2.49 23.13 -27.25
CA MET A 74 3.72 23.62 -27.86
C MET A 74 3.27 24.53 -29.00
N PRO A 75 3.51 25.84 -28.94
CA PRO A 75 3.38 26.68 -30.12
C PRO A 75 4.23 26.03 -31.22
N SER A 76 3.67 25.90 -32.43
CA SER A 76 4.46 25.58 -33.61
C SER A 76 5.66 26.51 -33.61
N SER A 77 6.87 25.94 -33.60
CA SER A 77 8.10 26.68 -33.83
C SER A 77 8.11 27.09 -35.30
N ASP A 78 7.21 28.00 -35.66
CA ASP A 78 7.26 28.71 -36.92
C ASP A 78 8.46 29.65 -36.83
N SER A 79 9.58 29.14 -37.35
CA SER A 79 10.67 29.92 -37.93
C SER A 79 11.16 31.11 -37.09
N TYR A 80 11.76 30.84 -35.94
CA TYR A 80 12.64 31.81 -35.29
C TYR A 80 14.10 31.41 -35.51
N SER A 81 14.63 31.70 -36.70
CA SER A 81 16.05 31.97 -36.77
C SER A 81 16.26 33.34 -36.12
N SER A 82 16.70 33.33 -34.86
CA SER A 82 17.45 34.49 -34.39
C SER A 82 18.61 34.65 -35.37
N LYS A 83 18.86 35.85 -35.87
CA LYS A 83 20.09 36.18 -36.60
C LYS A 83 21.30 36.16 -35.65
N GLY A 84 21.43 35.11 -34.83
CA GLY A 84 22.60 34.78 -34.04
C GLY A 84 23.64 34.15 -34.95
N LYS A 85 24.27 34.98 -35.78
CA LYS A 85 25.46 34.61 -36.54
C LYS A 85 26.45 33.95 -35.58
N LYS A 86 26.76 32.67 -35.81
CA LYS A 86 27.83 31.93 -35.11
C LYS A 86 29.12 32.76 -35.25
N LYS A 87 29.51 33.48 -34.20
CA LYS A 87 30.87 33.98 -34.04
C LYS A 87 31.63 32.94 -33.24
N SER A 88 32.13 31.93 -33.95
CA SER A 88 33.17 31.06 -33.43
C SER A 88 34.39 31.90 -33.08
N GLY A 89 34.73 31.97 -31.79
CA GLY A 89 35.98 32.54 -31.29
C GLY A 89 35.94 34.04 -30.99
N ALA A 90 35.42 34.41 -29.82
CA ALA A 90 35.84 35.53 -28.96
C ALA A 90 34.75 35.75 -27.90
N ASP A 91 35.10 35.57 -26.62
CA ASP A 91 34.40 36.05 -25.42
C ASP A 91 33.07 36.79 -25.68
N GLY A 92 32.03 36.02 -25.98
CA GLY A 92 30.79 36.49 -26.56
C GLY A 92 29.87 37.01 -25.48
N LYS A 93 30.12 38.22 -24.98
CA LYS A 93 29.14 38.92 -24.15
C LYS A 93 27.89 39.18 -24.98
N GLN A 94 26.93 38.28 -24.90
CA GLN A 94 25.56 38.50 -25.34
C GLN A 94 25.12 39.83 -24.73
N GLN A 95 24.69 40.78 -25.57
CA GLN A 95 24.32 42.10 -25.07
C GLN A 95 23.18 41.94 -24.05
N ASP A 96 23.35 42.52 -22.87
CA ASP A 96 22.32 42.50 -21.84
C ASP A 96 21.16 43.41 -22.29
N HIS A 97 20.08 42.79 -22.77
CA HIS A 97 18.90 43.48 -23.26
C HIS A 97 18.20 44.26 -22.14
N TYR A 98 18.30 43.82 -20.89
CA TYR A 98 17.80 44.61 -19.76
C TYR A 98 18.68 45.83 -19.52
N ALA A 99 20.01 45.70 -19.58
CA ALA A 99 20.91 46.85 -19.45
C ALA A 99 20.71 47.88 -20.57
N LEU A 100 20.48 47.45 -21.82
CA LEU A 100 20.18 48.34 -22.94
C LEU A 100 18.91 49.18 -22.73
N LEU A 101 17.92 48.64 -22.01
CA LEU A 101 16.71 49.36 -21.63
C LEU A 101 16.82 50.06 -20.26
N GLY A 102 17.99 50.04 -19.59
CA GLY A 102 18.15 50.61 -18.25
C GLY A 102 17.41 49.83 -17.14
N LEU A 103 17.06 48.58 -17.40
CA LEU A 103 16.36 47.66 -16.51
C LEU A 103 17.29 46.59 -15.88
N SER A 104 18.60 46.80 -15.89
CA SER A 104 19.60 45.88 -15.33
C SER A 104 19.36 45.53 -13.86
N HIS A 105 18.77 46.45 -13.09
CA HIS A 105 18.42 46.25 -11.68
C HIS A 105 17.18 45.38 -11.45
N LEU A 106 16.30 45.26 -12.45
CA LEU A 106 15.07 44.46 -12.38
C LEU A 106 15.22 43.10 -13.07
N ARG A 107 15.96 43.04 -14.19
CA ARG A 107 16.11 41.83 -15.03
C ARG A 107 14.76 41.12 -15.25
N TYR A 108 14.70 39.81 -15.01
CA TYR A 108 13.50 38.98 -15.13
C TYR A 108 12.33 39.41 -14.23
N LEU A 109 12.54 40.25 -13.21
CA LEU A 109 11.47 40.80 -12.37
C LEU A 109 10.76 42.01 -13.01
N ALA A 110 11.30 42.57 -14.10
CA ALA A 110 10.68 43.72 -14.77
C ALA A 110 9.27 43.38 -15.28
N THR A 111 8.29 44.23 -15.00
CA THR A 111 6.95 44.06 -15.54
C THR A 111 6.89 44.49 -17.01
N GLU A 112 5.90 43.99 -17.75
CA GLU A 112 5.71 44.37 -19.15
C GLU A 112 5.56 45.90 -19.32
N ASP A 113 4.85 46.55 -18.39
CA ASP A 113 4.68 48.00 -18.40
C ASP A 113 5.99 48.75 -18.12
N GLN A 114 6.85 48.21 -17.25
CA GLN A 114 8.18 48.76 -17.02
C GLN A 114 9.05 48.65 -18.28
N ILE A 115 8.97 47.53 -19.01
CA ILE A 115 9.68 47.32 -20.28
C ILE A 115 9.18 48.29 -21.36
N ARG A 116 7.86 48.44 -21.51
CA ARG A 116 7.28 49.41 -22.45
C ARG A 116 7.65 50.86 -22.10
N LYS A 117 7.65 51.20 -20.81
CA LYS A 117 8.04 52.53 -20.35
C LYS A 117 9.52 52.79 -20.61
N SER A 118 10.39 51.87 -20.22
CA SER A 118 11.84 52.03 -20.37
C SER A 118 12.25 52.08 -21.83
N TYR A 119 11.65 51.27 -22.71
CA TYR A 119 11.86 51.36 -24.14
C TYR A 119 11.45 52.72 -24.72
N ARG A 120 10.28 53.26 -24.36
CA ARG A 120 9.88 54.61 -24.80
C ARG A 120 10.89 55.66 -24.38
N GLU A 121 11.38 55.60 -23.14
CA GLU A 121 12.40 56.54 -22.67
C GLU A 121 13.75 56.35 -23.37
N ALA A 122 14.20 55.11 -23.55
CA ALA A 122 15.46 54.78 -24.23
C ALA A 122 15.41 55.19 -25.70
N ALA A 123 14.32 54.88 -26.41
CA ALA A 123 14.11 55.30 -27.79
C ALA A 123 14.11 56.83 -27.92
N LEU A 124 13.50 57.56 -26.97
CA LEU A 124 13.52 59.02 -26.97
C LEU A 124 14.89 59.63 -26.66
N ARG A 125 15.78 58.93 -25.96
CA ARG A 125 17.14 59.39 -25.64
C ARG A 125 18.13 59.02 -26.75
N HIS A 126 17.98 57.84 -27.35
CA HIS A 126 18.93 57.26 -28.30
C HIS A 126 18.46 57.31 -29.75
N HIS A 127 17.38 58.04 -30.06
CA HIS A 127 16.91 58.20 -31.45
C HIS A 127 17.97 58.89 -32.31
N PRO A 128 18.29 58.38 -33.52
CA PRO A 128 19.33 58.96 -34.38
C PRO A 128 19.10 60.44 -34.68
N ASP A 129 17.84 60.85 -34.89
CA ASP A 129 17.47 62.25 -35.16
C ASP A 129 17.83 63.20 -34.01
N LYS A 130 17.69 62.75 -32.76
CA LYS A 130 18.00 63.57 -31.57
C LYS A 130 19.50 63.66 -31.27
N LEU A 131 20.26 62.68 -31.75
CA LEU A 131 21.71 62.62 -31.59
C LEU A 131 22.46 63.25 -32.77
N ALA A 132 21.74 63.81 -33.76
CA ALA A 132 22.33 64.52 -34.90
C ALA A 132 23.29 65.64 -34.49
N ASN A 133 23.05 66.31 -33.35
CA ASN A 133 23.95 67.34 -32.81
C ASN A 133 25.34 66.80 -32.46
N LEU A 134 25.45 65.53 -32.04
CA LEU A 134 26.75 64.90 -31.75
C LEU A 134 27.56 64.62 -33.02
N LEU A 135 26.88 64.42 -34.16
CA LEU A 135 27.54 64.25 -35.46
C LEU A 135 28.13 65.57 -35.98
N LEU A 136 27.55 66.71 -35.61
CA LEU A 136 28.06 68.03 -35.99
C LEU A 136 29.32 68.44 -35.24
N ALA A 137 29.61 67.81 -34.10
CA ALA A 137 30.77 68.10 -33.27
C ALA A 137 32.08 67.45 -33.77
N GLU A 138 32.01 66.57 -34.76
CA GLU A 138 33.15 65.78 -35.23
C GLU A 138 33.77 66.40 -36.49
N GLU A 139 35.10 66.54 -36.54
CA GLU A 139 35.79 67.35 -37.55
C GLU A 139 36.03 66.62 -38.88
N THR A 140 36.13 65.29 -38.87
CA THR A 140 36.43 64.50 -40.08
C THR A 140 35.20 63.74 -40.57
N GLU A 141 35.00 63.71 -41.89
CA GLU A 141 33.88 62.98 -42.51
C GLU A 141 33.89 61.48 -42.17
N ALA A 142 35.08 60.88 -42.02
CA ALA A 142 35.22 59.49 -41.59
C ALA A 142 34.74 59.27 -40.15
N ALA A 143 35.05 60.18 -39.22
CA ALA A 143 34.59 60.07 -37.84
C ALA A 143 33.10 60.40 -37.68
N LYS A 144 32.55 61.33 -38.47
CA LYS A 144 31.10 61.56 -38.55
C LYS A 144 30.36 60.30 -38.99
N GLN A 145 30.85 59.64 -40.04
CA GLN A 145 30.25 58.40 -40.51
C GLN A 145 30.34 57.28 -39.46
N ALA A 146 31.49 57.11 -38.81
CA ALA A 146 31.65 56.13 -37.73
C ALA A 146 30.70 56.38 -36.56
N LYS A 147 30.54 57.64 -36.12
CA LYS A 147 29.61 58.02 -35.04
C LYS A 147 28.15 57.78 -35.43
N LYS A 148 27.80 58.04 -36.70
CA LYS A 148 26.46 57.77 -37.22
C LYS A 148 26.17 56.26 -37.17
N ASP A 149 27.12 55.45 -37.62
CA ASP A 149 26.99 53.99 -37.58
C ASP A 149 26.90 53.46 -36.14
N GLU A 150 27.66 54.02 -35.20
CA GLU A 150 27.55 53.70 -33.75
C GLU A 150 26.15 53.99 -33.21
N ILE A 151 25.59 55.17 -33.51
CA ILE A 151 24.26 55.59 -33.05
C ILE A 151 23.18 54.68 -33.64
N GLU A 152 23.22 54.42 -34.95
CA GLU A 152 22.26 53.54 -35.63
C GLU A 152 22.34 52.10 -35.10
N ASN A 153 23.55 51.58 -34.88
CA ASN A 153 23.74 50.24 -34.33
C ASN A 153 23.25 50.15 -32.88
N HIS A 154 23.49 51.18 -32.05
CA HIS A 154 22.99 51.20 -30.68
C HIS A 154 21.45 51.25 -30.64
N PHE A 155 20.83 52.06 -31.50
CA PHE A 155 19.37 52.12 -31.59
C PHE A 155 18.77 50.80 -32.08
N LYS A 156 19.40 50.12 -33.05
CA LYS A 156 19.01 48.76 -33.47
C LYS A 156 19.09 47.77 -32.30
N SER A 157 20.16 47.79 -31.51
CA SER A 157 20.27 46.96 -30.30
C SER A 157 19.16 47.24 -29.28
N ILE A 158 18.72 48.50 -29.12
CA ILE A 158 17.58 48.87 -28.25
C ILE A 158 16.26 48.31 -28.80
N GLN A 159 16.05 48.36 -30.11
CA GLN A 159 14.87 47.79 -30.76
C GLN A 159 14.82 46.26 -30.59
N GLU A 160 15.93 45.57 -30.87
CA GLU A 160 16.06 44.12 -30.66
C GLU A 160 15.82 43.74 -29.20
N ALA A 161 16.38 44.49 -28.25
CA ALA A 161 16.15 44.28 -26.82
C ALA A 161 14.66 44.38 -26.46
N TYR A 162 13.95 45.38 -26.98
CA TYR A 162 12.52 45.52 -26.74
C TYR A 162 11.71 44.39 -27.37
N GLU A 163 12.00 44.00 -28.61
CA GLU A 163 11.30 42.90 -29.30
C GLU A 163 11.43 41.56 -28.57
N ILE A 164 12.60 41.29 -27.98
CA ILE A 164 12.84 40.08 -27.20
C ILE A 164 12.14 40.15 -25.83
N LEU A 165 12.24 41.29 -25.14
CA LEU A 165 11.72 41.43 -23.77
C LEU A 165 10.20 41.65 -23.69
N ILE A 166 9.57 42.16 -24.74
CA ILE A 166 8.11 42.38 -24.77
C ILE A 166 7.33 41.10 -25.06
N ASP A 167 7.88 40.19 -25.88
CA ASP A 167 7.25 38.91 -26.20
C ASP A 167 7.49 37.93 -25.04
N PRO A 168 6.43 37.43 -24.37
CA PRO A 168 6.58 36.52 -23.24
C PRO A 168 7.37 35.24 -23.56
N ILE A 169 7.28 34.72 -24.78
CA ILE A 169 7.95 33.48 -25.18
C ILE A 169 9.44 33.76 -25.40
N LYS A 170 9.77 34.80 -26.17
CA LYS A 170 11.17 35.20 -26.41
C LYS A 170 11.86 35.61 -25.12
N ARG A 171 11.16 36.32 -24.25
CA ARG A 171 11.66 36.70 -22.93
C ARG A 171 11.99 35.48 -22.09
N ARG A 172 11.14 34.45 -22.06
CA ARG A 172 11.42 33.20 -21.33
C ARG A 172 12.66 32.49 -21.87
N ILE A 173 12.79 32.40 -23.19
CA ILE A 173 13.96 31.82 -23.86
C ILE A 173 15.22 32.58 -23.47
N TYR A 174 15.19 33.91 -23.59
CA TYR A 174 16.30 34.79 -23.23
C TYR A 174 16.67 34.68 -21.75
N ASP A 175 15.68 34.77 -20.86
CA ASP A 175 15.88 34.66 -19.43
C ASP A 175 16.47 33.30 -19.05
N SER A 176 16.10 32.21 -19.76
CA SER A 176 16.63 30.87 -19.49
C SER A 176 18.09 30.68 -19.90
N THR A 177 18.59 31.48 -20.83
CA THR A 177 20.01 31.53 -21.24
C THR A 177 20.86 32.48 -20.40
N ASP A 178 20.23 33.27 -19.53
CA ASP A 178 20.92 34.18 -18.62
C ASP A 178 21.80 33.40 -17.62
N GLU A 179 22.87 34.03 -17.15
CA GLU A 179 23.83 33.41 -16.22
C GLU A 179 23.10 32.97 -14.93
N PHE A 180 23.22 31.70 -14.58
CA PHE A 180 22.53 31.09 -13.45
C PHE A 180 23.43 30.10 -12.71
N ASP A 181 23.41 30.20 -11.38
CA ASP A 181 24.11 29.25 -10.51
C ASP A 181 23.29 27.96 -10.35
N ASP A 182 23.64 26.97 -11.17
CA ASP A 182 23.04 25.63 -11.21
C ASP A 182 23.51 24.69 -10.08
N GLU A 183 24.45 25.12 -9.23
CA GLU A 183 24.95 24.31 -8.12
C GLU A 183 23.85 24.01 -7.11
N ILE A 184 23.76 22.73 -6.71
CA ILE A 184 22.81 22.25 -5.71
C ILE A 184 23.55 21.76 -4.46
N PRO A 185 23.12 22.18 -3.25
CA PRO A 185 23.74 21.67 -2.03
C PRO A 185 23.59 20.16 -1.90
N THR A 186 24.71 19.48 -1.68
CA THR A 186 24.78 18.03 -1.43
C THR A 186 24.89 17.71 0.05
N GLU A 187 25.69 18.48 0.82
CA GLU A 187 25.91 18.27 2.25
C GLU A 187 25.73 19.58 3.04
N CYS A 188 25.17 19.48 4.24
CA CYS A 188 25.09 20.58 5.18
C CYS A 188 25.07 20.05 6.62
N ALA A 189 25.55 20.84 7.56
CA ALA A 189 25.31 20.60 8.97
C ALA A 189 23.81 20.87 9.29
N PRO A 190 23.21 20.18 10.28
CA PRO A 190 21.80 20.39 10.63
C PRO A 190 21.47 21.85 10.99
N GLN A 191 22.41 22.55 11.63
CA GLN A 191 22.25 23.96 12.04
C GLN A 191 22.15 24.92 10.83
N ASP A 192 22.79 24.58 9.72
CA ASP A 192 22.88 25.45 8.54
C ASP A 192 21.91 25.03 7.43
N PHE A 193 21.08 24.02 7.67
CA PHE A 193 20.11 23.50 6.70
C PHE A 193 19.31 24.62 6.02
N PHE A 194 18.67 25.49 6.81
CA PHE A 194 17.84 26.59 6.27
C PHE A 194 18.66 27.65 5.53
N LYS A 195 19.90 27.91 5.97
CA LYS A 195 20.80 28.89 5.34
C LYS A 195 21.33 28.40 4.00
N VAL A 196 21.52 27.10 3.86
CA VAL A 196 22.08 26.46 2.65
C VAL A 196 20.96 26.15 1.64
N PHE A 197 19.93 25.42 2.06
CA PHE A 197 18.86 24.98 1.16
C PHE A 197 17.84 26.08 0.87
N GLY A 198 17.59 27.01 1.80
CA GLY A 198 16.62 28.09 1.60
C GLY A 198 16.93 28.95 0.37
N PRO A 199 18.14 29.54 0.25
CA PRO A 199 18.54 30.29 -0.93
C PRO A 199 18.54 29.45 -2.21
N ALA A 200 18.96 28.18 -2.14
CA ALA A 200 18.95 27.29 -3.30
C ALA A 200 17.52 27.06 -3.83
N PHE A 201 16.54 26.82 -2.96
CA PHE A 201 15.14 26.70 -3.36
C PHE A 201 14.57 28.02 -3.90
N MET A 202 14.87 29.15 -3.26
CA MET A 202 14.42 30.46 -3.77
C MET A 202 14.97 30.76 -5.16
N ARG A 203 16.26 30.47 -5.39
CA ARG A 203 16.91 30.66 -6.69
C ARG A 203 16.28 29.79 -7.78
N ASN A 204 16.12 28.50 -7.52
CA ASN A 204 15.49 27.58 -8.48
C ASN A 204 13.99 27.85 -8.65
N GLY A 205 13.35 28.44 -7.64
CA GLY A 205 11.94 28.83 -7.66
C GLY A 205 11.60 29.84 -8.75
N ARG A 206 12.59 30.64 -9.21
CA ARG A 206 12.46 31.56 -10.36
C ARG A 206 11.83 30.88 -11.59
N TRP A 207 12.17 29.61 -11.81
CA TRP A 207 11.72 28.84 -12.96
C TRP A 207 10.35 28.18 -12.78
N SER A 208 9.66 28.39 -11.65
CA SER A 208 8.40 27.71 -11.38
C SER A 208 7.25 28.26 -12.23
N VAL A 209 6.52 27.34 -12.88
CA VAL A 209 5.25 27.63 -13.55
C VAL A 209 4.15 27.93 -12.52
N THR A 210 4.20 27.27 -11.35
CA THR A 210 3.15 27.36 -10.33
C THR A 210 3.55 28.37 -9.26
N GLN A 211 2.70 29.37 -9.04
CA GLN A 211 2.90 30.42 -8.04
C GLN A 211 1.74 30.37 -7.02
N PRO A 212 1.95 30.75 -5.74
CA PRO A 212 3.21 31.23 -5.16
C PRO A 212 4.18 30.08 -4.81
N ILE A 213 5.48 30.36 -4.87
CA ILE A 213 6.53 29.41 -4.44
C ILE A 213 6.51 29.33 -2.90
N PRO A 214 6.33 28.14 -2.29
CA PRO A 214 6.36 28.00 -0.85
C PRO A 214 7.79 28.19 -0.32
N SER A 215 7.91 28.93 0.78
CA SER A 215 9.17 29.08 1.51
C SER A 215 9.51 27.79 2.27
N LEU A 216 10.81 27.50 2.43
CA LEU A 216 11.30 26.38 3.25
C LEU A 216 10.91 26.51 4.73
N GLY A 217 10.70 27.75 5.19
CA GLY A 217 10.37 28.08 6.58
C GLY A 217 11.58 27.99 7.52
N ASP A 218 11.29 27.66 8.76
CA ASP A 218 12.22 27.53 9.89
C ASP A 218 11.99 26.23 10.68
N ASP A 219 12.73 26.02 11.78
CA ASP A 219 12.57 24.82 12.62
C ASP A 219 11.20 24.74 13.33
N SER A 220 10.51 25.88 13.48
CA SER A 220 9.21 25.99 14.15
C SER A 220 8.02 25.74 13.21
N THR A 221 8.27 25.67 11.91
CA THR A 221 7.25 25.49 10.88
C THR A 221 6.52 24.16 11.06
N SER A 222 5.19 24.19 10.93
CA SER A 222 4.35 23.02 11.15
C SER A 222 4.66 21.89 10.15
N LEU A 223 4.61 20.63 10.58
CA LEU A 223 4.86 19.48 9.70
C LEU A 223 3.93 19.45 8.48
N LYS A 224 2.73 20.03 8.59
CA LYS A 224 1.79 20.15 7.47
C LYS A 224 2.30 21.10 6.40
N ASP A 225 2.86 22.23 6.80
CA ASP A 225 3.43 23.20 5.86
C ASP A 225 4.73 22.68 5.23
N VAL A 226 5.51 21.93 6.00
CA VAL A 226 6.68 21.19 5.49
C VAL A 226 6.26 20.17 4.43
N ASP A 227 5.21 19.39 4.67
CA ASP A 227 4.69 18.43 3.70
C ASP A 227 4.18 19.16 2.43
N ASN A 228 3.48 20.28 2.58
CA ASN A 228 3.03 21.10 1.44
C ASN A 228 4.21 21.64 0.62
N PHE A 229 5.27 22.11 1.28
CA PHE A 229 6.50 22.55 0.64
C PHE A 229 7.12 21.42 -0.20
N TYR A 230 7.33 20.25 0.39
CA TYR A 230 7.92 19.12 -0.35
C TYR A 230 7.01 18.60 -1.45
N ASN A 231 5.69 18.60 -1.26
CA ASN A 231 4.73 18.21 -2.29
C ASN A 231 4.78 19.15 -3.51
N PHE A 232 4.89 20.46 -3.28
CA PHE A 232 5.10 21.44 -4.35
C PHE A 232 6.37 21.15 -5.12
N TRP A 233 7.49 20.94 -4.41
CA TRP A 233 8.80 20.72 -5.03
C TRP A 233 8.95 19.35 -5.70
N TYR A 234 8.29 18.31 -5.20
CA TYR A 234 8.20 17.02 -5.91
C TYR A 234 7.29 17.06 -7.14
N SER A 235 6.38 18.03 -7.20
CA SER A 235 5.50 18.30 -8.35
C SER A 235 5.96 19.50 -9.17
N PHE A 236 7.23 19.91 -9.02
CA PHE A 236 7.77 21.12 -9.61
C PHE A 236 7.73 21.07 -11.15
N LYS A 237 7.05 22.05 -11.74
CA LYS A 237 7.01 22.27 -13.20
C LYS A 237 7.85 23.51 -13.52
N SER A 238 8.91 23.32 -14.30
CA SER A 238 9.79 24.39 -14.75
C SER A 238 9.32 24.98 -16.08
N TRP A 239 9.32 26.30 -16.22
CA TRP A 239 9.22 26.97 -17.53
C TRP A 239 10.58 27.24 -18.16
N ARG A 240 11.70 26.94 -17.46
CA ARG A 240 13.05 27.13 -17.98
C ARG A 240 13.21 26.32 -19.26
N GLU A 241 13.54 27.01 -20.33
CA GLU A 241 13.84 26.39 -21.60
C GLU A 241 15.34 26.16 -21.72
N PHE A 242 15.71 25.14 -22.48
CA PHE A 242 17.10 24.88 -22.84
C PHE A 242 17.18 24.94 -24.35
N PRO A 243 17.24 26.16 -24.93
CA PRO A 243 17.68 26.37 -26.31
C PRO A 243 19.17 26.06 -26.30
N HIS A 244 19.46 24.76 -26.21
CA HIS A 244 20.80 24.25 -26.13
C HIS A 244 21.37 24.49 -27.50
N ALA A 245 22.28 25.47 -27.63
CA ALA A 245 22.83 26.01 -28.88
C ALA A 245 22.68 24.99 -30.01
N ASP A 246 21.55 25.12 -30.73
CA ASP A 246 21.03 24.05 -31.58
C ASP A 246 22.16 23.60 -32.49
N GLU A 247 22.73 22.42 -32.18
CA GLU A 247 23.94 21.93 -32.82
C GLU A 247 23.73 21.91 -34.35
N TYR A 248 22.47 21.73 -34.74
CA TYR A 248 21.94 21.88 -36.08
C TYR A 248 21.19 23.20 -36.27
N ASP A 249 21.82 24.12 -36.98
CA ASP A 249 21.20 25.34 -37.48
C ASP A 249 20.22 25.01 -38.63
N LEU A 250 18.94 25.32 -38.43
CA LEU A 250 17.88 25.06 -39.40
C LEU A 250 18.07 25.82 -40.72
N GLU A 251 18.83 26.92 -40.72
CA GLU A 251 19.14 27.67 -41.95
C GLU A 251 20.14 26.93 -42.84
N GLN A 252 20.92 26.00 -42.30
CA GLN A 252 21.87 25.18 -43.05
C GLN A 252 21.22 23.95 -43.72
N SER A 253 19.89 23.82 -43.63
CA SER A 253 19.20 22.68 -44.22
C SER A 253 19.20 22.76 -45.75
N GLU A 254 19.80 21.77 -46.40
CA GLU A 254 19.83 21.66 -47.88
C GLU A 254 18.48 21.19 -48.48
N SER A 255 17.59 20.64 -47.65
CA SER A 255 16.30 20.11 -48.08
C SER A 255 15.29 20.14 -46.93
N ARG A 256 14.00 20.12 -47.26
CA ARG A 256 12.90 20.04 -46.28
C ARG A 256 13.03 18.84 -45.35
N ASP A 257 13.48 17.69 -45.86
CA ASP A 257 13.69 16.50 -45.03
C ASP A 257 14.89 16.65 -44.11
N HIS A 258 15.94 17.34 -44.57
CA HIS A 258 17.10 17.68 -43.76
C HIS A 258 16.69 18.63 -42.62
N LYS A 259 15.86 19.65 -42.90
CA LYS A 259 15.30 20.55 -41.88
C LYS A 259 14.50 19.81 -40.82
N ARG A 260 13.58 18.92 -41.23
CA ARG A 260 12.79 18.09 -40.30
C ARG A 260 13.66 17.16 -39.46
N TRP A 261 14.73 16.63 -40.05
CA TRP A 261 15.69 15.81 -39.32
C TRP A 261 16.42 16.64 -38.26
N MET A 262 16.90 17.84 -38.62
CA MET A 262 17.56 18.78 -37.70
C MET A 262 16.63 19.19 -36.54
N GLU A 263 15.38 19.58 -36.84
CA GLU A 263 14.36 19.90 -35.82
C GLU A 263 14.15 18.76 -34.83
N ARG A 264 14.12 17.51 -35.31
CA ARG A 264 14.00 16.32 -34.45
C ARG A 264 15.24 16.09 -33.59
N GLN A 265 16.44 16.41 -34.07
CA GLN A 265 17.65 16.30 -33.25
C GLN A 265 17.68 17.38 -32.17
N ASN A 266 17.36 18.63 -32.52
CA ASN A 266 17.26 19.73 -31.55
C ASN A 266 16.22 19.42 -30.48
N ALA A 267 15.03 18.93 -30.87
CA ALA A 267 14.00 18.51 -29.93
C ALA A 267 14.49 17.41 -28.95
N LYS A 268 15.31 16.45 -29.41
CA LYS A 268 15.92 15.44 -28.54
C LYS A 268 16.93 16.04 -27.58
N LEU A 269 17.76 16.99 -28.03
CA LEU A 269 18.72 17.68 -27.18
C LEU A 269 18.02 18.51 -26.09
N SER A 270 17.00 19.29 -26.45
CA SER A 270 16.21 20.05 -25.49
C SER A 270 15.43 19.14 -24.54
N GLU A 271 14.89 18.00 -24.99
CA GLU A 271 14.27 17.02 -24.10
C GLU A 271 15.28 16.40 -23.12
N LYS A 272 16.50 16.10 -23.58
CA LYS A 272 17.59 15.60 -22.73
C LYS A 272 17.98 16.63 -21.68
N ALA A 273 18.19 17.89 -22.05
CA ALA A 273 18.51 18.97 -21.12
C ALA A 273 17.38 19.19 -20.09
N ARG A 274 16.11 19.15 -20.50
CA ARG A 274 14.96 19.20 -19.57
C ARG A 274 14.94 18.02 -18.59
N LYS A 275 15.32 16.82 -19.04
CA LYS A 275 15.42 15.63 -18.16
C LYS A 275 16.56 15.78 -17.15
N GLU A 276 17.71 16.29 -17.58
CA GLU A 276 18.86 16.55 -16.71
C GLU A 276 18.52 17.62 -15.66
N GLU A 277 17.84 18.70 -16.07
CA GLU A 277 17.34 19.72 -15.14
C GLU A 277 16.34 19.15 -14.14
N TYR A 278 15.37 18.37 -14.62
CA TYR A 278 14.41 17.71 -13.74
C TYR A 278 15.11 16.79 -12.73
N ALA A 279 16.12 16.04 -13.17
CA ALA A 279 16.92 15.20 -12.30
C ALA A 279 17.72 16.03 -11.27
N ARG A 280 18.29 17.17 -11.68
CA ARG A 280 19.01 18.11 -10.81
C ARG A 280 18.10 18.69 -9.72
N ILE A 281 16.92 19.20 -10.11
CA ILE A 281 15.91 19.68 -9.15
C ILE A 281 15.45 18.54 -8.24
N ARG A 282 15.18 17.35 -8.78
CA ARG A 282 14.78 16.19 -7.98
C ARG A 282 15.84 15.82 -6.94
N ALA A 283 17.12 15.90 -7.32
CA ALA A 283 18.25 15.67 -6.42
C ALA A 283 18.35 16.75 -5.33
N LEU A 284 18.14 18.03 -5.65
CA LEU A 284 18.06 19.11 -4.66
C LEU A 284 16.99 18.80 -3.61
N VAL A 285 15.78 18.42 -4.04
CA VAL A 285 14.67 18.12 -3.14
C VAL A 285 14.97 16.89 -2.28
N ASP A 286 15.54 15.83 -2.86
CA ASP A 286 15.89 14.62 -2.10
C ASP A 286 17.02 14.86 -1.10
N ASN A 287 18.03 15.64 -1.48
CA ASN A 287 19.12 16.01 -0.58
C ASN A 287 18.60 16.82 0.60
N ALA A 288 17.69 17.76 0.35
CA ALA A 288 17.04 18.55 1.38
C ALA A 288 16.17 17.64 2.29
N TYR A 289 15.29 16.81 1.72
CA TYR A 289 14.38 15.96 2.48
C TYR A 289 15.11 14.97 3.39
N LYS A 290 16.27 14.45 2.95
CA LYS A 290 17.12 13.56 3.75
C LYS A 290 17.79 14.27 4.94
N ARG A 291 17.99 15.59 4.85
CA ARG A 291 18.75 16.39 5.83
C ARG A 291 17.90 17.32 6.68
N ASP A 292 16.64 17.53 6.32
CA ASP A 292 15.73 18.39 7.05
C ASP A 292 15.57 17.88 8.51
N PRO A 293 15.97 18.69 9.52
CA PRO A 293 15.87 18.29 10.93
C PRO A 293 14.44 17.91 11.34
N ARG A 294 13.43 18.57 10.78
CA ARG A 294 12.00 18.34 11.09
C ARG A 294 11.56 16.97 10.59
N ILE A 295 11.98 16.59 9.38
CA ILE A 295 11.70 15.28 8.78
C ILE A 295 12.46 14.17 9.51
N LEU A 296 13.71 14.43 9.91
CA LEU A 296 14.50 13.48 10.70
C LEU A 296 13.85 13.19 12.06
N ARG A 297 13.42 14.23 12.81
CA ARG A 297 12.67 14.06 14.07
C ARG A 297 11.42 13.20 13.87
N ARG A 298 10.59 13.52 12.85
CA ARG A 298 9.39 12.74 12.50
C ARG A 298 9.71 11.27 12.22
N LYS A 299 10.80 11.00 11.48
CA LYS A 299 11.22 9.64 11.11
C LYS A 299 11.76 8.85 12.31
N GLU A 300 12.44 9.52 13.23
CA GLU A 300 12.93 8.92 14.48
C GLU A 300 11.75 8.57 15.41
N GLU A 301 10.79 9.47 15.56
CA GLU A 301 9.56 9.25 16.33
C GLU A 301 8.74 8.07 15.77
N GLU A 302 8.55 8.01 14.44
CA GLU A 302 7.83 6.90 13.79
C GLU A 302 8.55 5.56 13.98
N LYS A 303 9.89 5.56 13.93
CA LYS A 303 10.69 4.36 14.21
C LYS A 303 10.58 3.94 15.67
N ALA A 304 10.66 4.88 16.59
CA ALA A 304 10.52 4.64 18.03
C ALA A 304 9.13 4.11 18.37
N GLU A 305 8.06 4.68 17.78
CA GLU A 305 6.69 4.18 17.96
C GLU A 305 6.53 2.76 17.43
N LYS A 306 7.05 2.46 16.23
CA LYS A 306 7.05 1.11 15.66
C LYS A 306 7.82 0.12 16.54
N GLN A 307 8.95 0.52 17.12
CA GLN A 307 9.72 -0.31 18.06
C GLN A 307 8.93 -0.55 19.34
N ARG A 308 8.39 0.50 19.97
CA ARG A 308 7.54 0.40 21.16
C ARG A 308 6.33 -0.51 20.93
N LYS A 309 5.69 -0.43 19.76
CA LYS A 309 4.56 -1.31 19.39
C LYS A 309 4.99 -2.77 19.24
N LYS A 310 6.17 -3.03 18.66
CA LYS A 310 6.73 -4.39 18.55
C LYS A 310 7.09 -4.95 19.93
N GLU A 311 7.78 -4.17 20.76
CA GLU A 311 8.15 -4.53 22.13
C GLU A 311 6.90 -4.77 22.99
N ALA A 312 5.89 -3.90 22.90
CA ALA A 312 4.62 -4.09 23.59
C ALA A 312 3.90 -5.37 23.17
N LYS A 313 3.93 -5.73 21.88
CA LYS A 313 3.34 -6.98 21.39
C LYS A 313 4.10 -8.22 21.91
N VAL A 314 5.44 -8.16 21.94
CA VAL A 314 6.28 -9.23 22.49
C VAL A 314 6.03 -9.37 23.99
N ARG A 315 6.01 -8.26 24.73
CA ARG A 315 5.72 -8.25 26.17
C ARG A 315 4.32 -8.76 26.49
N ALA A 316 3.31 -8.36 25.72
CA ALA A 316 1.94 -8.85 25.88
C ALA A 316 1.85 -10.37 25.65
N LYS A 317 2.55 -10.90 24.63
CA LYS A 317 2.59 -12.34 24.37
C LYS A 317 3.31 -13.10 25.50
N GLN A 318 4.42 -12.57 26.00
CA GLN A 318 5.15 -13.16 27.14
C GLN A 318 4.30 -13.19 28.40
N LEU A 319 3.59 -12.09 28.73
CA LEU A 319 2.68 -12.06 29.88
C LEU A 319 1.52 -13.05 29.72
N GLN A 320 0.94 -13.18 28.52
CA GLN A 320 -0.10 -14.17 28.24
C GLN A 320 0.41 -15.61 28.35
N GLU A 321 1.62 -15.88 27.88
CA GLU A 321 2.24 -17.21 27.98
C GLU A 321 2.59 -17.56 29.45
N GLU A 322 3.11 -16.61 30.21
CA GLU A 322 3.38 -16.76 31.64
C GLU A 322 2.09 -16.97 32.45
N GLU A 323 1.02 -16.21 32.14
CA GLU A 323 -0.29 -16.38 32.77
C GLU A 323 -0.92 -17.73 32.42
N ALA A 324 -0.85 -18.15 31.15
CA ALA A 324 -1.34 -19.46 30.72
C ALA A 324 -0.53 -20.62 31.35
N ALA A 325 0.79 -20.46 31.49
CA ALA A 325 1.64 -21.44 32.18
C ALA A 325 1.28 -21.55 33.67
N ARG A 326 1.06 -20.42 34.36
CA ARG A 326 0.59 -20.41 35.76
C ARG A 326 -0.78 -21.05 35.90
N ALA A 327 -1.72 -20.76 35.00
CA ALA A 327 -3.05 -21.36 35.01
C ALA A 327 -3.01 -22.88 34.76
N ALA A 328 -2.17 -23.33 33.81
CA ALA A 328 -1.98 -24.76 33.53
C ALA A 328 -1.32 -25.51 34.69
N GLU A 329 -0.36 -24.90 35.39
CA GLU A 329 0.26 -25.47 36.59
C GLU A 329 -0.76 -25.58 37.74
N GLU A 330 -1.58 -24.55 37.95
CA GLU A 330 -2.63 -24.58 38.97
C GLU A 330 -3.71 -25.64 38.66
N GLU A 331 -4.13 -25.77 37.39
CA GLU A 331 -5.08 -26.79 36.97
C GLU A 331 -4.52 -28.21 37.17
N ARG A 332 -3.25 -28.43 36.82
CA ARG A 332 -2.57 -29.70 37.08
C ARG A 332 -2.54 -30.03 38.56
N ARG A 333 -2.21 -29.05 39.42
CA ARG A 333 -2.19 -29.26 40.88
C ARG A 333 -3.58 -29.63 41.41
N ARG A 334 -4.63 -28.96 40.93
CA ARG A 334 -6.02 -29.29 41.31
C ARG A 334 -6.42 -30.71 40.89
N LYS A 335 -6.07 -31.13 39.67
CA LYS A 335 -6.35 -32.50 39.19
C LYS A 335 -5.58 -33.55 39.99
N GLU A 336 -4.31 -33.31 40.30
CA GLU A 336 -3.49 -34.21 41.12
C GLU A 336 -4.03 -34.34 42.56
N GLU A 337 -4.52 -33.24 43.15
CA GLU A 337 -5.17 -33.25 44.46
C GLU A 337 -6.52 -33.98 44.44
N GLU A 338 -7.32 -33.79 43.40
CA GLU A 338 -8.61 -34.47 43.22
C GLU A 338 -8.43 -35.99 43.00
N GLU A 339 -7.46 -36.39 42.17
CA GLU A 339 -7.13 -37.80 41.95
C GLU A 339 -6.64 -38.48 43.23
N LYS A 340 -5.78 -37.81 44.01
CA LYS A 340 -5.36 -38.31 45.34
C LYS A 340 -6.56 -38.51 46.27
N ARG A 341 -7.46 -37.53 46.35
CA ARG A 341 -8.67 -37.62 47.18
C ARG A 341 -9.60 -38.74 46.71
N ALA A 342 -9.77 -38.90 45.40
CA ALA A 342 -10.57 -39.98 44.81
C ALA A 342 -9.95 -41.36 45.08
N ALA A 343 -8.62 -41.48 44.98
CA ALA A 343 -7.90 -42.71 45.30
C ALA A 343 -8.03 -43.09 46.78
N GLU A 344 -7.91 -42.12 47.69
CA GLU A 344 -8.14 -42.32 49.13
C GLU A 344 -9.58 -42.74 49.43
N ALA A 345 -10.57 -42.09 48.81
CA ALA A 345 -11.99 -42.46 48.95
C ALA A 345 -12.27 -43.88 48.41
N ALA A 346 -11.68 -44.24 47.26
CA ALA A 346 -11.80 -45.58 46.70
C ALA A 346 -11.19 -46.66 47.61
N LEU A 347 -10.06 -46.36 48.25
CA LEU A 347 -9.43 -47.25 49.24
C LEU A 347 -10.32 -47.43 50.48
N GLN A 348 -10.87 -46.33 51.01
CA GLN A 348 -11.82 -46.34 52.12
C GLN A 348 -13.06 -47.19 51.80
N HIS A 349 -13.64 -47.00 50.62
CA HIS A 349 -14.79 -47.77 50.18
C HIS A 349 -14.50 -49.27 50.02
N LYS A 350 -13.33 -49.64 49.50
CA LYS A 350 -12.87 -51.05 49.47
C LYS A 350 -12.76 -51.64 50.87
N LYS A 351 -12.14 -50.91 51.81
CA LYS A 351 -12.04 -51.33 53.22
C LYS A 351 -13.41 -51.51 53.87
N ASN A 352 -14.36 -50.61 53.61
CA ASN A 352 -15.71 -50.70 54.15
C ASN A 352 -16.48 -51.90 53.56
N LYS A 353 -16.43 -52.10 52.25
CA LYS A 353 -17.01 -53.30 51.60
C LYS A 353 -16.43 -54.60 52.13
N GLU A 354 -15.13 -54.64 52.43
CA GLU A 354 -14.51 -55.83 53.02
C GLU A 354 -14.98 -56.07 54.46
N LYS A 355 -15.12 -55.00 55.26
CA LYS A 355 -15.70 -55.07 56.61
C LYS A 355 -17.16 -55.57 56.59
N GLU A 356 -17.98 -55.05 55.69
CA GLU A 356 -19.37 -55.48 55.51
C GLU A 356 -19.46 -56.95 55.10
N LYS A 357 -18.65 -57.39 54.12
CA LYS A 357 -18.58 -58.80 53.73
C LYS A 357 -18.17 -59.69 54.91
N LYS A 358 -17.23 -59.25 55.75
CA LYS A 358 -16.83 -59.97 56.97
C LYS A 358 -17.98 -60.06 57.97
N LEU A 359 -18.73 -58.98 58.19
CA LEU A 359 -19.91 -58.97 59.07
C LEU A 359 -21.04 -59.87 58.55
N LEU A 360 -21.34 -59.78 57.25
CA LEU A 360 -22.33 -60.63 56.58
C LEU A 360 -21.97 -62.12 56.73
N ARG A 361 -20.69 -62.49 56.54
CA ARG A 361 -20.22 -63.87 56.75
C ARG A 361 -20.44 -64.34 58.18
N LYS A 362 -20.17 -63.50 59.19
CA LYS A 362 -20.40 -63.83 60.61
C LYS A 362 -21.87 -64.12 60.90
N GLU A 363 -22.79 -63.27 60.44
CA GLU A 363 -24.23 -63.49 60.67
C GLU A 363 -24.78 -64.69 59.90
N ARG A 364 -24.31 -64.95 58.67
CA ARG A 364 -24.64 -66.19 57.96
C ARG A 364 -24.23 -67.44 58.73
N THR A 365 -23.01 -67.46 59.27
CA THR A 365 -22.54 -68.56 60.12
C THR A 365 -23.38 -68.68 61.40
N ARG A 366 -23.76 -67.55 62.01
CA ARG A 366 -24.63 -67.53 63.20
C ARG A 366 -26.01 -68.10 62.90
N LEU A 367 -26.64 -67.73 61.77
CA LEU A 367 -27.93 -68.28 61.35
C LEU A 367 -27.86 -69.80 61.20
N ARG A 368 -26.83 -70.31 60.51
CA ARG A 368 -26.61 -71.77 60.35
C ARG A 368 -26.44 -72.48 61.68
N ALA A 369 -25.72 -71.88 62.64
CA ALA A 369 -25.55 -72.45 63.98
C ALA A 369 -26.86 -72.48 64.76
N LEU A 370 -27.67 -71.42 64.68
CA LEU A 370 -28.97 -71.32 65.37
C LEU A 370 -30.05 -72.22 64.76
N SER A 371 -29.95 -72.52 63.47
CA SER A 371 -30.85 -73.43 62.74
C SER A 371 -30.45 -74.90 62.84
N ALA A 372 -29.20 -75.23 63.17
CA ALA A 372 -28.73 -76.62 63.25
C ALA A 372 -29.58 -77.54 64.17
N PRO A 373 -30.02 -77.11 65.37
CA PRO A 373 -30.90 -77.92 66.22
C PRO A 373 -32.29 -78.14 65.58
N VAL A 374 -32.79 -77.14 64.84
CA VAL A 374 -34.08 -77.19 64.15
C VAL A 374 -34.05 -78.23 63.02
N LEU A 375 -32.99 -78.21 62.22
CA LEU A 375 -32.78 -79.15 61.12
C LEU A 375 -32.58 -80.59 61.63
N SER A 376 -31.83 -80.76 62.72
CA SER A 376 -31.60 -82.09 63.32
C SER A 376 -32.87 -82.75 63.88
N GLN A 377 -33.87 -81.96 64.24
CA GLN A 377 -35.15 -82.42 64.80
C GLN A 377 -36.26 -82.52 63.73
N HIS A 378 -35.96 -82.25 62.46
CA HIS A 378 -36.92 -82.22 61.34
C HIS A 378 -38.21 -81.44 61.65
N LEU A 379 -38.07 -80.28 62.30
CA LEU A 379 -39.22 -79.45 62.68
C LEU A 379 -39.73 -78.64 61.48
N LEU A 380 -41.04 -78.71 61.22
CA LEU A 380 -41.78 -77.94 60.21
C LEU A 380 -41.31 -78.15 58.75
N ASP A 381 -40.82 -79.34 58.41
CA ASP A 381 -40.35 -79.70 57.05
C ASP A 381 -39.29 -78.74 56.48
N LEU A 382 -38.50 -78.08 57.34
CA LEU A 382 -37.43 -77.19 56.93
C LEU A 382 -36.18 -77.97 56.50
N SER A 383 -35.65 -77.63 55.33
CA SER A 383 -34.42 -78.26 54.79
C SER A 383 -33.19 -77.37 54.97
N GLU A 384 -32.01 -77.96 54.82
CA GLU A 384 -30.74 -77.22 54.79
C GLU A 384 -30.69 -76.19 53.63
N GLU A 385 -31.37 -76.49 52.52
CA GLU A 385 -31.50 -75.60 51.35
C GLU A 385 -32.27 -74.32 51.70
N ASP A 386 -33.27 -74.40 52.58
CA ASP A 386 -34.07 -73.26 53.01
C ASP A 386 -33.25 -72.25 53.83
N VAL A 387 -32.37 -72.75 54.70
CA VAL A 387 -31.45 -71.91 55.50
C VAL A 387 -30.38 -71.28 54.61
N GLU A 388 -29.85 -72.01 53.64
CA GLU A 388 -28.84 -71.47 52.73
C GLU A 388 -29.43 -70.43 51.78
N SER A 389 -30.68 -70.62 51.33
CA SER A 389 -31.44 -69.63 50.55
C SER A 389 -31.60 -68.31 51.33
N LEU A 390 -31.98 -68.39 52.62
CA LEU A 390 -32.06 -67.21 53.50
C LEU A 390 -30.68 -66.56 53.73
N CYS A 391 -29.62 -67.36 53.87
CA CYS A 391 -28.26 -66.83 53.95
C CYS A 391 -27.87 -66.05 52.68
N MET A 392 -28.25 -66.51 51.49
CA MET A 392 -27.90 -65.84 50.23
C MET A 392 -28.74 -64.59 49.96
N THR A 393 -30.01 -64.59 50.34
CA THR A 393 -30.99 -63.53 50.00
C THR A 393 -31.02 -62.38 51.01
N LEU A 394 -30.87 -62.66 52.31
CA LEU A 394 -31.00 -61.63 53.34
C LEU A 394 -29.72 -60.79 53.51
N GLY A 395 -29.89 -59.48 53.68
CA GLY A 395 -28.82 -58.53 54.00
C GLY A 395 -28.35 -58.64 55.45
N PHE A 396 -27.25 -57.96 55.80
CA PHE A 396 -26.65 -58.03 57.15
C PHE A 396 -27.65 -57.67 58.26
N GLU A 397 -28.40 -56.58 58.11
CA GLU A 397 -29.36 -56.14 59.14
C GLU A 397 -30.54 -57.10 59.30
N GLN A 398 -31.01 -57.69 58.19
CA GLN A 398 -32.09 -58.66 58.20
C GLN A 398 -31.65 -59.99 58.81
N LEU A 399 -30.45 -60.47 58.45
CA LEU A 399 -29.84 -61.67 59.05
C LEU A 399 -29.59 -61.48 60.54
N ARG A 400 -29.06 -60.32 60.94
CA ARG A 400 -28.82 -59.97 62.34
C ARG A 400 -30.13 -59.93 63.12
N SER A 401 -31.15 -59.24 62.60
CA SER A 401 -32.48 -59.17 63.22
C SER A 401 -33.13 -60.55 63.36
N LEU A 402 -32.99 -61.41 62.34
CA LEU A 402 -33.48 -62.79 62.39
C LEU A 402 -32.73 -63.62 63.44
N CYS A 403 -31.40 -63.57 63.46
CA CYS A 403 -30.58 -64.27 64.45
C CYS A 403 -30.89 -63.79 65.88
N ASP A 404 -31.00 -62.47 66.10
CA ASP A 404 -31.32 -61.89 67.40
C ASP A 404 -32.72 -62.30 67.88
N LYS A 405 -33.69 -62.44 66.96
CA LYS A 405 -35.03 -62.95 67.28
C LYS A 405 -35.07 -64.45 67.55
N MET A 406 -34.11 -65.22 67.02
CA MET A 406 -33.98 -66.66 67.24
C MET A 406 -33.20 -66.99 68.53
N ASP A 407 -32.32 -66.07 68.96
CA ASP A 407 -31.61 -66.20 70.22
C ASP A 407 -32.59 -66.27 71.39
N ASN A 408 -32.30 -67.17 72.33
CA ASN A 408 -33.10 -67.47 73.52
C ASN A 408 -34.51 -68.06 73.28
N LYS A 409 -34.83 -68.50 72.07
CA LYS A 409 -36.08 -69.24 71.78
C LYS A 409 -35.87 -70.74 71.69
N GLU A 410 -36.94 -71.50 71.92
CA GLU A 410 -36.95 -72.96 71.80
C GLU A 410 -36.93 -73.41 70.32
N ALA A 411 -36.55 -74.67 70.06
CA ALA A 411 -36.33 -75.18 68.71
C ALA A 411 -37.56 -75.03 67.79
N LEU A 412 -38.78 -75.18 68.32
CA LEU A 412 -40.02 -75.03 67.56
C LEU A 412 -40.33 -73.57 67.19
N GLU A 413 -40.02 -72.62 68.08
CA GLU A 413 -40.20 -71.20 67.80
C GLU A 413 -39.15 -70.67 66.82
N ARG A 414 -37.92 -71.20 66.88
CA ARG A 414 -36.88 -70.94 65.87
C ARG A 414 -37.30 -71.44 64.49
N ALA A 415 -37.93 -72.62 64.42
CA ALA A 415 -38.45 -73.19 63.17
C ALA A 415 -39.52 -72.28 62.55
N LYS A 416 -40.48 -71.79 63.34
CA LYS A 416 -41.51 -70.86 62.85
C LYS A 416 -40.91 -69.57 62.30
N LEU A 417 -39.91 -68.99 62.98
CA LEU A 417 -39.25 -67.76 62.52
C LEU A 417 -38.47 -67.94 61.21
N ILE A 418 -37.85 -69.10 61.00
CA ILE A 418 -37.20 -69.45 59.72
C ILE A 418 -38.26 -69.61 58.61
N GLN A 419 -39.38 -70.26 58.91
CA GLN A 419 -40.48 -70.44 57.97
C GLN A 419 -41.15 -69.11 57.60
N ASP A 420 -41.36 -68.22 58.56
CA ASP A 420 -41.90 -66.88 58.35
C ASP A 420 -40.96 -66.02 57.50
N ALA A 421 -39.64 -66.11 57.75
CA ALA A 421 -38.63 -65.42 56.96
C ALA A 421 -38.55 -65.95 55.51
N ARG A 422 -38.79 -67.25 55.31
CA ARG A 422 -38.92 -67.88 53.99
C ARG A 422 -40.19 -67.41 53.28
N GLY A 423 -41.32 -67.34 53.99
CA GLY A 423 -42.60 -66.86 53.46
C GLY A 423 -42.59 -65.39 53.05
N TYR A 424 -41.84 -64.54 53.76
CA TYR A 424 -41.66 -63.13 53.39
C TYR A 424 -40.89 -62.95 52.07
N ASN A 425 -39.93 -63.83 51.78
CA ASN A 425 -39.20 -63.81 50.51
C ASN A 425 -40.07 -64.26 49.32
N SER A 426 -41.03 -65.18 49.51
CA SER A 426 -41.92 -65.61 48.44
C SER A 426 -42.94 -64.54 48.00
N ASN A 427 -43.24 -63.55 48.87
CA ASN A 427 -44.15 -62.45 48.56
C ASN A 427 -43.46 -61.18 48.02
N THR A 428 -42.15 -61.24 47.75
CA THR A 428 -41.39 -60.10 47.21
C THR A 428 -41.04 -60.24 45.72
N GLU A 429 -41.56 -61.26 45.02
CA GLU A 429 -41.43 -61.40 43.55
C GLU A 429 -42.65 -60.93 42.73
N GLU A 430 -43.77 -60.55 43.35
CA GLU A 430 -44.92 -59.97 42.64
C GLU A 430 -45.03 -58.46 42.88
N LYS A 431 -44.14 -57.71 42.23
CA LYS A 431 -44.39 -56.32 41.81
C LYS A 431 -43.46 -55.98 40.63
N LYS A 432 -43.75 -56.58 39.48
CA LYS A 432 -43.47 -55.95 38.18
C LYS A 432 -44.34 -54.70 38.10
N ILE A 433 -43.74 -53.53 38.30
CA ILE A 433 -44.30 -52.29 37.76
C ILE A 433 -43.84 -52.22 36.31
N ASP A 434 -44.83 -52.43 35.46
CA ASP A 434 -44.92 -52.02 34.08
C ASP A 434 -44.74 -50.49 34.01
N ASP A 435 -43.72 -50.04 33.29
CA ASP A 435 -43.71 -48.73 32.63
C ASP A 435 -43.13 -48.97 31.24
N THR A 436 -44.02 -49.41 30.35
CA THR A 436 -43.79 -49.40 28.91
C THR A 436 -44.11 -48.03 28.33
N ASN A 437 -43.25 -47.64 27.37
CA ASN A 437 -43.48 -46.72 26.26
C ASN A 437 -43.22 -45.22 26.44
N SER A 438 -42.15 -44.76 25.81
CA SER A 438 -42.35 -44.06 24.52
C SER A 438 -41.11 -44.16 23.61
N SER A 439 -41.22 -45.03 22.62
CA SER A 439 -40.52 -44.91 21.35
C SER A 439 -41.44 -45.50 20.28
N HIS A 440 -41.91 -44.67 19.33
CA HIS A 440 -42.19 -44.95 17.92
C HIS A 440 -42.79 -43.65 17.33
N GLN A 441 -42.08 -42.92 16.48
CA GLN A 441 -41.93 -43.08 15.02
C GLN A 441 -43.02 -42.36 14.18
N ASN A 442 -42.48 -41.62 13.20
CA ASN A 442 -42.99 -41.27 11.87
C ASN A 442 -44.10 -40.23 11.66
N GLY A 443 -43.80 -39.31 10.74
CA GLY A 443 -44.76 -38.42 10.10
C GLY A 443 -44.09 -37.41 9.15
N SER A 444 -43.79 -37.84 7.93
CA SER A 444 -43.63 -36.99 6.74
C SER A 444 -45.02 -36.52 6.28
N VAL A 445 -45.23 -35.25 5.90
CA VAL A 445 -45.66 -34.73 4.57
C VAL A 445 -45.60 -33.17 4.54
N ASP A 446 -45.27 -32.60 3.38
CA ASP A 446 -45.18 -31.17 3.02
C ASP A 446 -46.50 -30.37 3.00
N SER A 447 -46.45 -29.05 3.26
CA SER A 447 -46.95 -27.99 2.32
C SER A 447 -46.80 -26.54 2.85
N ASN A 448 -46.07 -25.74 2.05
CA ASN A 448 -46.12 -24.29 1.76
C ASN A 448 -46.58 -23.23 2.79
N GLY A 449 -45.73 -22.20 2.96
CA GLY A 449 -46.17 -20.85 3.36
C GLY A 449 -45.09 -19.87 3.87
N SER A 450 -44.26 -19.33 2.96
CA SER A 450 -43.69 -17.97 2.94
C SER A 450 -43.06 -17.28 4.19
N ILE A 451 -41.79 -16.87 3.98
CA ILE A 451 -41.21 -15.51 4.20
C ILE A 451 -40.33 -15.24 5.46
N LEU A 452 -39.02 -15.17 5.14
CA LEU A 452 -37.94 -14.25 5.58
C LEU A 452 -37.40 -14.32 7.03
N SER A 453 -36.17 -14.85 7.20
CA SER A 453 -34.95 -14.02 7.40
C SER A 453 -33.70 -14.85 7.77
N SER A 454 -32.69 -14.77 6.91
CA SER A 454 -31.25 -14.60 7.22
C SER A 454 -30.56 -15.53 8.22
N SER A 455 -29.96 -16.63 7.74
CA SER A 455 -28.87 -17.33 8.46
C SER A 455 -27.66 -17.55 7.56
N SER A 456 -26.60 -16.77 7.80
CA SER A 456 -25.25 -17.02 7.32
C SER A 456 -24.67 -18.25 8.03
N SER A 457 -24.81 -19.43 7.41
CA SER A 457 -24.11 -20.64 7.82
C SER A 457 -22.81 -20.78 7.03
N GLU A 458 -21.69 -20.46 7.65
CA GLU A 458 -20.36 -20.81 7.15
C GLU A 458 -20.26 -22.33 7.01
N LYS A 459 -20.31 -22.83 5.77
CA LYS A 459 -19.93 -24.22 5.47
C LYS A 459 -18.43 -24.31 5.74
N LYS A 460 -18.02 -25.14 6.71
CA LYS A 460 -16.61 -25.45 6.96
C LYS A 460 -15.95 -25.94 5.67
N GLU A 461 -15.07 -25.11 5.10
CA GLU A 461 -14.32 -25.42 3.87
C GLU A 461 -13.45 -26.67 4.10
N LYS A 462 -13.56 -27.66 3.20
CA LYS A 462 -12.68 -28.83 3.25
C LYS A 462 -11.22 -28.37 2.98
N PRO A 463 -10.23 -28.78 3.79
CA PRO A 463 -8.84 -28.41 3.54
C PRO A 463 -8.36 -28.92 2.17
N TRP A 464 -7.48 -28.17 1.53
CA TRP A 464 -6.92 -28.51 0.21
C TRP A 464 -5.91 -29.65 0.33
N THR A 465 -6.10 -30.70 -0.46
CA THR A 465 -5.15 -31.81 -0.58
C THR A 465 -3.97 -31.43 -1.49
N LYS A 466 -2.81 -32.09 -1.33
CA LYS A 466 -1.61 -31.80 -2.14
C LYS A 466 -1.85 -32.02 -3.64
N GLU A 467 -2.68 -33.00 -3.99
CA GLU A 467 -3.04 -33.33 -5.37
C GLU A 467 -3.96 -32.25 -5.98
N GLU A 468 -4.95 -31.76 -5.23
CA GLU A 468 -5.82 -30.66 -5.66
C GLU A 468 -5.03 -29.36 -5.91
N ILE A 469 -4.02 -29.07 -5.08
CA ILE A 469 -3.16 -27.89 -5.25
C ILE A 469 -2.33 -28.00 -6.55
N GLU A 470 -1.80 -29.19 -6.85
CA GLU A 470 -1.03 -29.42 -8.07
C GLU A 470 -1.91 -29.37 -9.33
N LEU A 471 -3.16 -29.88 -9.25
CA LEU A 471 -4.16 -29.73 -10.30
C LEU A 471 -4.56 -28.27 -10.51
N LEU A 472 -4.74 -27.49 -9.43
CA LEU A 472 -5.00 -26.05 -9.49
C LEU A 472 -3.85 -25.28 -10.15
N ARG A 473 -2.60 -25.64 -9.84
CA ARG A 473 -1.39 -25.07 -10.47
C ARG A 473 -1.37 -25.35 -11.98
N LYS A 474 -1.60 -26.61 -12.38
CA LYS A 474 -1.68 -27.03 -13.78
C LYS A 474 -2.84 -26.36 -14.51
N GLY A 475 -4.02 -26.28 -13.90
CA GLY A 475 -5.19 -25.61 -14.46
C GLY A 475 -4.95 -24.12 -14.69
N THR A 476 -4.33 -23.43 -13.72
CA THR A 476 -4.02 -22.00 -13.83
C THR A 476 -3.00 -21.70 -14.94
N GLN A 477 -2.06 -22.62 -15.18
CA GLN A 477 -1.08 -22.53 -16.26
C GLN A 477 -1.69 -22.88 -17.63
N LYS A 478 -2.57 -23.88 -17.68
CA LYS A 478 -3.25 -24.35 -18.90
C LYS A 478 -4.29 -23.34 -19.41
N TYR A 479 -4.94 -22.61 -18.51
CA TYR A 479 -5.95 -21.59 -18.83
C TYR A 479 -5.46 -20.21 -18.36
N PRO A 480 -4.75 -19.44 -19.22
CA PRO A 480 -4.20 -18.13 -18.87
C PRO A 480 -5.26 -17.02 -18.78
N LYS A 481 -4.82 -15.81 -18.40
CA LYS A 481 -5.70 -14.62 -18.32
C LYS A 481 -6.22 -14.29 -19.73
N GLY A 482 -7.54 -14.28 -19.91
CA GLY A 482 -8.21 -14.10 -21.20
C GLY A 482 -9.07 -15.28 -21.64
N THR A 483 -8.95 -16.45 -20.99
CA THR A 483 -9.87 -17.56 -21.21
C THR A 483 -11.28 -17.19 -20.71
N SER A 484 -12.30 -17.30 -21.56
CA SER A 484 -13.70 -17.10 -21.17
C SER A 484 -14.08 -18.11 -20.08
N ARG A 485 -14.80 -17.66 -19.04
CA ARG A 485 -15.23 -18.51 -17.91
C ARG A 485 -14.08 -19.27 -17.25
N ARG A 486 -12.88 -18.67 -17.23
CA ARG A 486 -11.62 -19.26 -16.76
C ARG A 486 -11.75 -20.09 -15.48
N TRP A 487 -12.43 -19.55 -14.47
CA TRP A 487 -12.50 -20.18 -13.16
C TRP A 487 -13.47 -21.36 -13.12
N GLU A 488 -14.52 -21.34 -13.95
CA GLU A 488 -15.43 -22.46 -14.13
C GLU A 488 -14.70 -23.62 -14.85
N VAL A 489 -13.94 -23.31 -15.90
CA VAL A 489 -13.12 -24.30 -16.62
C VAL A 489 -12.03 -24.90 -15.73
N ILE A 490 -11.38 -24.09 -14.88
CA ILE A 490 -10.39 -24.59 -13.91
C ILE A 490 -11.05 -25.46 -12.84
N SER A 491 -12.25 -25.09 -12.38
CA SER A 491 -13.04 -25.89 -11.44
C SER A 491 -13.41 -27.26 -12.01
N GLU A 492 -13.91 -27.30 -13.25
CA GLU A 492 -14.20 -28.53 -13.99
C GLU A 492 -12.94 -29.37 -14.22
N TYR A 493 -11.82 -28.73 -14.54
CA TYR A 493 -10.52 -29.39 -14.75
C TYR A 493 -9.99 -30.06 -13.48
N ILE A 494 -10.23 -29.47 -12.30
CA ILE A 494 -9.85 -30.08 -11.01
C ILE A 494 -10.81 -31.23 -10.67
N GLY A 495 -12.10 -31.13 -11.04
CA GLY A 495 -13.06 -32.23 -10.97
C GLY A 495 -13.49 -32.63 -9.55
N THR A 496 -13.10 -31.89 -8.51
CA THR A 496 -13.42 -32.22 -7.10
C THR A 496 -14.66 -31.51 -6.54
N GLY A 497 -15.43 -30.83 -7.40
CA GLY A 497 -16.68 -30.15 -7.02
C GLY A 497 -16.49 -28.89 -6.17
N ARG A 498 -15.28 -28.30 -6.17
CA ARG A 498 -14.99 -27.02 -5.52
C ARG A 498 -15.73 -25.89 -6.22
N SER A 499 -16.18 -24.89 -5.47
CA SER A 499 -16.84 -23.72 -6.06
C SER A 499 -15.84 -22.76 -6.70
N VAL A 500 -16.30 -21.93 -7.64
CA VAL A 500 -15.50 -20.86 -8.26
C VAL A 500 -14.87 -19.92 -7.20
N GLU A 501 -15.59 -19.66 -6.11
CA GLU A 501 -15.11 -18.85 -4.99
C GLU A 501 -13.94 -19.51 -4.24
N GLU A 502 -14.01 -20.84 -4.01
CA GLU A 502 -12.93 -21.61 -3.39
C GLU A 502 -11.67 -21.64 -4.29
N ILE A 503 -11.85 -21.79 -5.61
CA ILE A 503 -10.75 -21.75 -6.60
C ILE A 503 -10.05 -20.39 -6.57
N LEU A 504 -10.82 -19.30 -6.59
CA LEU A 504 -10.32 -17.93 -6.53
C LEU A 504 -9.54 -17.66 -5.24
N LYS A 505 -10.09 -18.10 -4.10
CA LYS A 505 -9.47 -17.95 -2.78
C LYS A 505 -8.16 -18.72 -2.70
N ALA A 506 -8.15 -20.00 -3.09
CA ALA A 506 -6.97 -20.85 -3.07
C ALA A 506 -5.89 -20.38 -4.05
N THR A 507 -6.26 -19.85 -5.22
CA THR A 507 -5.29 -19.25 -6.14
C THR A 507 -4.59 -18.05 -5.50
N LYS A 508 -5.33 -17.22 -4.75
CA LYS A 508 -4.80 -16.05 -4.06
C LYS A 508 -3.96 -16.41 -2.82
N THR A 509 -4.35 -17.43 -2.07
CA THR A 509 -3.73 -17.78 -0.77
C THR A 509 -2.68 -18.88 -0.86
N VAL A 510 -2.84 -19.87 -1.75
CA VAL A 510 -1.98 -21.05 -1.86
C VAL A 510 -0.95 -20.90 -2.98
N LEU A 511 -1.32 -20.29 -4.12
CA LEU A 511 -0.45 -20.17 -5.30
C LEU A 511 0.30 -18.82 -5.40
N LEU A 512 -0.35 -17.72 -4.99
CA LEU A 512 0.19 -16.36 -5.09
C LEU A 512 0.95 -15.89 -3.84
N GLN A 513 1.01 -16.70 -2.77
CA GLN A 513 1.95 -16.45 -1.68
C GLN A 513 3.37 -16.60 -2.23
N LYS A 514 4.10 -15.47 -2.30
CA LYS A 514 5.54 -15.48 -2.59
C LYS A 514 6.21 -16.42 -1.58
N PRO A 515 7.10 -17.33 -1.99
CA PRO A 515 7.89 -18.08 -1.04
C PRO A 515 8.62 -17.09 -0.13
N ASP A 516 8.59 -17.40 1.16
CA ASP A 516 9.27 -16.61 2.20
C ASP A 516 10.69 -16.29 1.72
N ALA A 517 11.06 -15.00 1.71
CA ALA A 517 12.28 -14.52 1.05
C ALA A 517 13.55 -15.18 1.63
N THR A 518 13.44 -15.71 2.84
CA THR A 518 14.45 -16.51 3.54
C THR A 518 14.71 -17.86 2.85
N LYS A 519 13.70 -18.54 2.32
CA LYS A 519 13.85 -19.85 1.64
C LYS A 519 14.15 -19.74 0.14
N ALA A 520 13.88 -18.59 -0.46
CA ALA A 520 14.16 -18.35 -1.88
C ALA A 520 15.66 -18.28 -2.18
N PHE A 521 16.47 -17.80 -1.23
CA PHE A 521 17.93 -17.72 -1.36
C PHE A 521 18.60 -19.10 -1.25
N ASP A 522 18.17 -19.93 -0.30
CA ASP A 522 18.71 -21.28 -0.13
C ASP A 522 18.40 -22.19 -1.33
N SER A 523 17.17 -22.10 -1.87
CA SER A 523 16.81 -22.83 -3.10
C SER A 523 17.58 -22.34 -4.34
N PHE A 524 18.00 -21.07 -4.36
CA PHE A 524 18.85 -20.52 -5.42
C PHE A 524 20.29 -21.06 -5.33
N LEU A 525 20.81 -21.25 -4.12
CA LEU A 525 22.13 -21.84 -3.89
C LEU A 525 22.16 -23.34 -4.23
N GLU A 526 21.13 -24.10 -3.85
CA GLU A 526 21.03 -25.54 -4.18
C GLU A 526 20.90 -25.81 -5.68
N LYS A 527 20.33 -24.88 -6.45
CA LYS A 527 20.11 -25.03 -7.91
C LYS A 527 21.31 -24.61 -8.76
N ARG A 528 22.39 -24.09 -8.17
CA ARG A 528 23.63 -23.83 -8.91
C ARG A 528 24.38 -25.15 -9.11
N LYS A 529 24.50 -25.58 -10.38
CA LYS A 529 25.51 -26.58 -10.77
C LYS A 529 26.90 -26.02 -10.40
N PRO A 530 27.82 -26.84 -9.86
CA PRO A 530 29.19 -26.40 -9.65
C PRO A 530 29.77 -25.94 -11.00
N ALA A 531 30.38 -24.75 -11.02
CA ALA A 531 30.99 -24.20 -12.22
C ALA A 531 32.07 -25.16 -12.72
N ALA A 532 32.02 -25.51 -14.01
CA ALA A 532 33.07 -26.30 -14.63
C ALA A 532 34.38 -25.51 -14.57
N THR A 533 35.40 -26.10 -13.98
CA THR A 533 36.76 -25.55 -13.93
C THR A 533 37.32 -25.52 -15.34
N ILE A 534 37.25 -24.37 -16.01
CA ILE A 534 37.90 -24.18 -17.30
C ILE A 534 39.39 -23.94 -17.01
N ALA A 535 40.20 -24.98 -17.19
CA ALA A 535 41.66 -24.83 -17.21
C ALA A 535 42.06 -24.09 -18.49
N SER A 536 42.32 -22.78 -18.37
CA SER A 536 42.93 -21.99 -19.43
C SER A 536 44.46 -22.03 -19.28
N PRO A 537 45.22 -22.46 -20.30
CA PRO A 537 46.64 -22.74 -20.17
C PRO A 537 47.52 -21.50 -20.47
N LEU A 538 47.15 -20.31 -19.99
CA LEU A 538 47.96 -19.10 -20.18
C LEU A 538 47.81 -18.14 -18.99
N SER A 539 48.56 -18.42 -17.93
CA SER A 539 49.08 -17.40 -17.02
C SER A 539 50.23 -18.02 -16.22
N THR A 540 51.41 -18.07 -16.83
CA THR A 540 52.68 -18.25 -16.12
C THR A 540 52.95 -16.97 -15.35
N ARG A 541 52.66 -17.00 -14.05
CA ARG A 541 53.24 -16.07 -13.09
C ARG A 541 54.05 -16.91 -12.12
N GLU A 542 55.38 -16.85 -12.28
CA GLU A 542 56.36 -17.49 -11.41
C GLU A 542 56.11 -17.08 -9.95
N GLU A 543 55.89 -18.09 -9.10
CA GLU A 543 55.97 -17.97 -7.66
C GLU A 543 57.46 -18.01 -7.27
N VAL A 544 57.99 -16.90 -6.78
CA VAL A 544 59.25 -16.89 -6.03
C VAL A 544 58.88 -17.03 -4.57
N GLU A 545 59.16 -18.21 -4.04
CA GLU A 545 58.94 -18.60 -2.66
C GLU A 545 60.15 -18.20 -1.80
N GLY A 546 59.88 -17.53 -0.67
CA GLY A 546 60.70 -17.58 0.54
C GLY A 546 61.86 -16.58 0.64
N VAL A 547 61.78 -15.67 1.62
CA VAL A 547 62.71 -15.61 2.78
C VAL A 547 62.06 -14.72 3.87
N SER A 548 61.76 -15.33 5.01
CA SER A 548 61.52 -14.65 6.29
C SER A 548 62.84 -14.13 6.88
N MET A 549 62.76 -13.05 7.67
CA MET A 549 63.57 -12.64 8.85
C MET A 549 63.67 -11.09 8.91
N PRO A 550 63.98 -10.46 10.06
CA PRO A 550 63.25 -10.47 11.33
C PRO A 550 62.92 -9.04 11.84
N SER A 551 61.97 -8.94 12.77
CA SER A 551 61.72 -7.74 13.57
C SER A 551 62.91 -7.40 14.47
N ARG A 552 63.48 -6.20 14.29
CA ARG A 552 64.57 -5.66 15.12
C ARG A 552 63.99 -4.73 16.19
N THR A 553 64.08 -5.18 17.43
CA THR A 553 64.07 -4.35 18.64
C THR A 553 65.45 -3.74 18.87
N GLU A 554 65.48 -2.50 19.39
CA GLU A 554 66.42 -1.92 20.38
C GLU A 554 66.29 -0.38 20.32
N ASN A 555 65.92 0.32 21.42
CA ASN A 555 66.81 0.90 22.46
C ASN A 555 67.80 1.94 21.84
N THR A 556 68.03 3.17 22.30
CA THR A 556 67.95 3.82 23.63
C THR A 556 68.30 5.33 23.49
N THR A 557 68.07 6.12 24.57
CA THR A 557 68.81 7.35 25.03
C THR A 557 68.68 8.66 24.22
N ALA A 558 68.07 9.73 24.74
CA ALA A 558 68.50 10.70 25.77
C ALA A 558 69.47 11.79 25.27
N LYS A 559 69.02 13.07 25.22
CA LYS A 559 69.62 14.26 25.88
C LYS A 559 69.11 15.62 25.33
N THR A 560 68.52 16.39 26.26
CA THR A 560 68.76 17.82 26.62
C THR A 560 68.78 18.95 25.58
N SER A 561 68.15 20.06 25.99
CA SER A 561 68.42 21.49 25.67
C SER A 561 68.21 21.90 24.20
N SER A 562 67.45 22.95 23.86
CA SER A 562 67.08 24.21 24.54
C SER A 562 65.69 24.68 24.16
#